data_AF-A0A1A7XF95-F1
#
_entry.id   AF-A0A1A7XF95-F1
#
_cell.length_a   1.000
_cell.length_b   1.000
_cell.length_c   1.000
_cell.angle_alpha   90.00
_cell.angle_beta   90.00
_cell.angle_gamma   90.00
#
_symmetry.space_group_name_H-M   'P 1'
#
loop_
_entity.id
_entity.type
_entity.pdbx_description
1 polymer ?
#
loop_
_entity_poly.entity_id
_entity_poly.type
_entity_poly.pdbx_seq_one_letter_code
_entity_poly.pdbx_strand_id
1 'polypeptide(L)'
;KSDVNMSLTSTNNSLAVSFSRHVLSETYTLKVSCGNTRKSIRMNKSNQTRLNVTLNLDSWPKSCCQFVAEVIPFFPKCANDCTRHIKPQDFCSSNPPEDPTSSEVSPTLILVVLGVVPVCLVIAIMSYVCCRNKAKPPVTPSSEKPPQPPKSPPKVL
;
A
#
# COMPACT_ATOMS: atom_id res chain seq x y z
N LYS A 1 2.66 40.23 -8.76
CA LYS A 1 2.54 38.79 -9.06
C LYS A 1 1.49 38.25 -8.10
N SER A 2 0.29 37.93 -8.58
CA SER A 2 -0.80 37.53 -7.68
C SER A 2 -0.72 36.02 -7.50
N ASP A 3 -0.15 35.59 -6.38
CA ASP A 3 -0.08 34.19 -6.01
C ASP A 3 -1.45 33.73 -5.53
N VAL A 4 -2.23 33.12 -6.41
CA VAL A 4 -3.45 32.41 -6.04
C VAL A 4 -3.03 31.19 -5.22
N ASN A 5 -3.02 31.33 -3.90
CA ASN A 5 -2.77 30.22 -2.99
C ASN A 5 -3.92 29.22 -3.12
N MET A 6 -3.64 28.03 -3.64
CA MET A 6 -4.62 26.99 -3.95
C MET A 6 -4.30 25.71 -3.20
N SER A 7 -5.29 25.17 -2.49
CA SER A 7 -5.18 23.89 -1.77
C SER A 7 -6.27 22.92 -2.20
N LEU A 8 -5.90 21.66 -2.36
CA LEU A 8 -6.81 20.55 -2.63
C LEU A 8 -6.76 19.58 -1.46
N THR A 9 -7.91 19.19 -0.94
CA THR A 9 -8.02 18.19 0.13
C THR A 9 -9.11 17.19 -0.22
N SER A 10 -8.84 15.90 -0.03
CA SER A 10 -9.83 14.82 -0.17
C SER A 10 -10.28 14.37 1.21
N THR A 11 -11.59 14.34 1.46
CA THR A 11 -12.16 13.92 2.76
C THR A 11 -13.55 13.36 2.53
N ASN A 12 -13.87 12.20 3.11
CA ASN A 12 -15.20 11.58 3.05
C ASN A 12 -15.82 11.63 1.65
N ASN A 13 -15.11 11.07 0.66
CA ASN A 13 -15.57 10.99 -0.74
C ASN A 13 -15.91 12.37 -1.36
N SER A 14 -15.23 13.42 -0.89
CA SER A 14 -15.40 14.79 -1.34
C SER A 14 -14.03 15.40 -1.63
N LEU A 15 -13.93 16.19 -2.69
CA LEU A 15 -12.75 16.96 -3.03
C LEU A 15 -13.02 18.44 -2.78
N ALA A 16 -12.33 19.03 -1.81
CA ALA A 16 -12.40 20.45 -1.55
C ALA A 16 -11.26 21.18 -2.25
N VAL A 17 -11.61 22.27 -2.92
CA VAL A 17 -10.69 23.18 -3.62
C VAL A 17 -10.86 24.56 -3.00
N SER A 18 -9.79 25.08 -2.40
CA SER A 18 -9.77 26.43 -1.82
C SER A 18 -8.77 27.29 -2.55
N PHE A 19 -9.14 28.53 -2.89
CA PHE A 19 -8.21 29.47 -3.51
C PHE A 19 -8.47 30.93 -3.12
N SER A 20 -7.41 31.74 -3.09
CA SER A 20 -7.49 33.19 -2.88
C SER A 20 -8.03 33.91 -4.11
N ARG A 21 -8.92 34.88 -3.89
CA ARG A 21 -9.48 35.69 -4.98
C ARG A 21 -8.54 36.82 -5.43
N HIS A 22 -8.69 37.19 -6.69
CA HIS A 22 -8.19 38.44 -7.22
C HIS A 22 -9.28 39.53 -7.15
N VAL A 23 -8.89 40.75 -6.74
CA VAL A 23 -9.83 41.88 -6.51
C VAL A 23 -10.60 42.27 -7.77
N LEU A 24 -9.95 42.14 -8.93
CA LEU A 24 -10.45 42.56 -10.24
C LEU A 24 -11.24 41.49 -11.00
N SER A 25 -11.30 40.24 -10.50
CA SER A 25 -11.98 39.15 -11.23
C SER A 25 -13.45 39.14 -10.89
N GLU A 26 -14.31 39.15 -11.91
CA GLU A 26 -15.77 39.14 -11.73
C GLU A 26 -16.34 37.72 -11.72
N THR A 27 -15.75 36.84 -12.53
CA THR A 27 -16.13 35.43 -12.56
C THR A 27 -14.88 34.56 -12.57
N TYR A 28 -15.06 33.31 -12.18
CA TYR A 28 -14.02 32.30 -12.17
C TYR A 28 -14.58 31.02 -12.79
N THR A 29 -13.75 30.33 -13.56
CA THR A 29 -14.02 28.97 -14.00
C THR A 29 -13.04 28.04 -13.30
N LEU A 30 -13.56 27.15 -12.45
CA LEU A 30 -12.79 26.04 -11.89
C LEU A 30 -12.98 24.84 -12.82
N LYS A 31 -11.87 24.31 -13.34
CA LYS A 31 -11.84 23.02 -14.02
C LYS A 31 -11.12 22.03 -13.13
N VAL A 32 -11.74 20.87 -12.89
CA VAL A 32 -11.11 19.76 -12.19
C VAL A 32 -11.05 18.59 -13.16
N SER A 33 -9.95 17.86 -13.14
CA SER A 33 -9.75 16.70 -14.01
C SER A 33 -9.04 15.57 -13.28
N CYS A 34 -9.35 14.35 -13.69
CA CYS A 34 -8.66 13.12 -13.33
C CYS A 34 -8.75 12.19 -14.55
N GLY A 35 -7.60 11.82 -15.14
CA GLY A 35 -7.54 11.09 -16.39
C GLY A 35 -8.40 11.73 -17.48
N ASN A 36 -9.41 10.99 -17.97
CA ASN A 36 -10.33 11.46 -19.00
C ASN A 36 -11.57 12.17 -18.45
N THR A 37 -11.83 12.09 -17.14
CA THR A 37 -12.98 12.73 -16.51
C THR A 37 -12.64 14.18 -16.20
N ARG A 38 -13.54 15.10 -16.60
CA ARG A 38 -13.38 16.54 -16.39
C ARG A 38 -14.70 17.14 -15.92
N LYS A 39 -14.62 18.07 -14.98
CA LYS A 39 -15.74 18.89 -14.54
C LYS A 39 -15.35 20.36 -14.58
N SER A 40 -16.31 21.19 -14.97
CA SER A 40 -16.14 22.64 -15.02
C SER A 40 -17.25 23.29 -14.23
N ILE A 41 -16.88 24.22 -13.34
CA ILE A 41 -17.80 24.94 -12.47
C ILE A 41 -17.52 26.43 -12.67
N ARG A 42 -18.57 27.20 -12.98
CA ARG A 42 -18.49 28.66 -13.03
C ARG A 42 -18.93 29.25 -11.70
N MET A 43 -18.21 30.25 -11.23
CA MET A 43 -18.46 30.95 -9.98
C MET A 43 -18.44 32.45 -10.23
N ASN A 44 -19.38 33.14 -9.60
CA ASN A 44 -19.40 34.60 -9.61
C ASN A 44 -18.56 35.15 -8.45
N LYS A 45 -18.19 36.42 -8.55
CA LYS A 45 -17.52 37.16 -7.49
C LYS A 45 -18.35 37.08 -6.20
N SER A 46 -17.69 36.67 -5.12
CA SER A 46 -18.21 36.68 -3.75
C SER A 46 -17.51 37.78 -2.94
N ASN A 47 -18.08 38.17 -1.80
CA ASN A 47 -17.43 39.11 -0.87
C ASN A 47 -16.32 38.43 -0.03
N GLN A 48 -16.29 37.10 0.06
CA GLN A 48 -15.34 36.33 0.88
C GLN A 48 -13.93 36.33 0.30
N THR A 49 -12.85 36.64 1.03
CA THR A 49 -11.48 36.73 0.47
C THR A 49 -10.95 35.44 -0.20
N ARG A 50 -11.43 34.27 0.25
CA ARG A 50 -11.15 32.95 -0.34
C ARG A 50 -12.45 32.32 -0.84
N LEU A 51 -12.35 31.57 -1.93
CA LEU A 51 -13.43 30.74 -2.46
C LEU A 51 -13.14 29.28 -2.14
N ASN A 52 -14.17 28.57 -1.67
CA ASN A 52 -14.13 27.16 -1.34
C ASN A 52 -15.19 26.42 -2.16
N VAL A 53 -14.77 25.34 -2.81
CA VAL A 53 -15.62 24.56 -3.70
C VAL A 53 -15.45 23.10 -3.33
N THR A 54 -16.55 22.43 -3.03
CA THR A 54 -16.54 21.00 -2.70
C THR A 54 -17.20 20.22 -3.82
N LEU A 55 -16.48 19.23 -4.36
CA LEU A 55 -16.98 18.33 -5.39
C LEU A 55 -17.23 16.95 -4.79
N ASN A 56 -18.39 16.36 -5.05
CA ASN A 56 -18.63 14.96 -4.69
C ASN A 56 -17.84 14.03 -5.63
N LEU A 57 -17.06 13.11 -5.05
CA LEU A 57 -16.25 12.11 -5.74
C LEU A 57 -17.04 10.87 -6.20
N ASP A 58 -18.30 10.68 -5.80
CA ASP A 58 -19.15 9.55 -6.22
C ASP A 58 -19.34 9.45 -7.73
N SER A 59 -19.31 10.60 -8.39
CA SER A 59 -19.49 10.73 -9.84
C SER A 59 -18.16 10.71 -10.61
N TRP A 60 -17.06 10.38 -9.93
CA TRP A 60 -15.74 10.21 -10.52
C TRP A 60 -15.36 8.72 -10.55
N PRO A 61 -14.47 8.30 -11.46
CA PRO A 61 -13.94 6.95 -11.47
C PRO A 61 -13.33 6.58 -10.09
N LYS A 62 -13.60 5.37 -9.60
CA LYS A 62 -13.08 4.94 -8.28
C LYS A 62 -11.55 4.83 -8.23
N SER A 63 -10.90 4.66 -9.39
CA SER A 63 -9.44 4.71 -9.53
C SER A 63 -8.86 6.13 -9.53
N CYS A 64 -9.69 7.18 -9.49
CA CYS A 64 -9.22 8.56 -9.47
C CYS A 64 -8.61 8.93 -8.12
N CYS A 65 -7.29 8.95 -8.07
CA CYS A 65 -6.52 9.50 -6.96
C CYS A 65 -5.59 10.65 -7.36
N GLN A 66 -5.42 10.91 -8.66
CA GLN A 66 -4.67 12.06 -9.18
C GLN A 66 -5.62 13.11 -9.75
N PHE A 67 -5.66 14.28 -9.12
CA PHE A 67 -6.52 15.37 -9.55
C PHE A 67 -5.69 16.57 -9.98
N VAL A 68 -6.11 17.21 -11.07
CA VAL A 68 -5.58 18.50 -11.50
C VAL A 68 -6.71 19.50 -11.48
N ALA A 69 -6.55 20.53 -10.66
CA ALA A 69 -7.49 21.64 -10.60
C ALA A 69 -6.87 22.90 -11.23
N GLU A 70 -7.64 23.56 -12.08
CA GLU A 70 -7.27 24.73 -12.85
C GLU A 70 -8.29 25.84 -12.55
N VAL A 71 -7.83 26.96 -12.03
CA VAL A 71 -8.63 28.17 -11.79
C VAL A 71 -8.32 29.18 -12.89
N ILE A 72 -9.35 29.53 -13.65
CA ILE A 72 -9.28 30.51 -14.72
C ILE A 72 -10.10 31.74 -14.29
N PRO A 73 -9.47 32.82 -13.87
CA PRO A 73 -10.16 34.08 -13.59
C PRO A 73 -10.60 34.74 -14.90
N PHE A 74 -11.74 35.42 -14.88
CA PHE A 74 -12.16 36.29 -15.96
C PHE A 74 -11.93 37.74 -15.54
N PHE A 75 -11.01 38.40 -16.23
CA PHE A 75 -10.79 39.84 -16.08
C PHE A 75 -11.17 40.57 -17.37
N PRO A 76 -11.81 41.74 -17.28
CA PRO A 76 -12.15 42.55 -18.46
C PRO A 76 -10.94 42.83 -19.37
N LYS A 77 -9.73 42.94 -18.80
CA LYS A 77 -8.50 43.27 -19.54
C LYS A 77 -7.90 42.11 -20.34
N CYS A 78 -8.14 40.84 -19.96
CA CYS A 78 -7.60 39.67 -20.68
C CYS A 78 -8.67 38.80 -21.32
N ALA A 79 -9.95 39.09 -21.11
CA ALA A 79 -11.08 38.33 -21.63
C ALA A 79 -10.90 36.81 -21.41
N ASN A 80 -10.58 36.05 -22.47
CA ASN A 80 -10.41 34.60 -22.42
C ASN A 80 -8.96 34.12 -22.20
N ASP A 81 -7.98 35.01 -22.25
CA ASP A 81 -6.54 34.69 -22.20
C ASP A 81 -5.91 35.10 -20.86
N CYS A 82 -6.66 34.91 -19.78
CA CYS A 82 -6.20 35.24 -18.44
C CYS A 82 -5.27 34.14 -17.89
N THR A 83 -4.29 34.55 -17.08
CA THR A 83 -3.36 33.62 -16.42
C THR A 83 -4.13 32.55 -15.65
N ARG A 84 -3.82 31.29 -15.95
CA ARG A 84 -4.46 30.14 -15.34
C ARG A 84 -3.61 29.63 -14.19
N HIS A 85 -4.25 29.31 -13.08
CA HIS A 85 -3.59 28.76 -11.92
C HIS A 85 -3.87 27.28 -11.83
N ILE A 86 -2.84 26.46 -11.95
CA ILE A 86 -2.95 25.00 -12.01
C ILE A 86 -2.34 24.41 -10.73
N LYS A 87 -3.07 23.49 -10.11
CA LYS A 87 -2.63 22.74 -8.94
C LYS A 87 -2.90 21.24 -9.15
N PRO A 88 -1.87 20.44 -9.47
CA PRO A 88 -1.96 19.00 -9.38
C PRO A 88 -1.90 18.55 -7.93
N GLN A 89 -2.63 17.49 -7.60
CA GLN A 89 -2.62 16.84 -6.30
C GLN A 89 -2.76 15.33 -6.49
N ASP A 90 -1.83 14.60 -5.88
CA ASP A 90 -1.82 13.15 -5.85
C ASP A 90 -2.27 12.67 -4.46
N PHE A 91 -3.34 11.88 -4.42
CA PHE A 91 -3.87 11.22 -3.22
C PHE A 91 -3.66 9.69 -3.26
N CYS A 92 -2.93 9.16 -4.24
CA CYS A 92 -2.71 7.72 -4.39
C CYS A 92 -1.83 7.12 -3.27
N SER A 93 -1.19 7.96 -2.46
CA SER A 93 -0.34 7.53 -1.33
C SER A 93 -0.81 7.99 0.05
N SER A 94 -2.00 8.57 0.17
CA SER A 94 -2.61 8.74 1.50
C SER A 94 -3.21 7.42 1.91
N ASN A 95 -2.46 6.64 2.70
CA ASN A 95 -3.04 5.58 3.52
C ASN A 95 -4.31 6.14 4.18
N PRO A 96 -5.45 5.40 4.16
CA PRO A 96 -6.57 5.75 5.01
C PRO A 96 -6.07 5.88 6.46
N PRO A 97 -6.69 6.71 7.32
CA PRO A 97 -6.55 6.53 8.75
C PRO A 97 -6.84 5.06 9.03
N GLU A 98 -5.87 4.36 9.62
CA GLU A 98 -6.03 2.98 10.05
C GLU A 98 -7.32 2.91 10.88
N ASP A 99 -8.37 2.34 10.28
CA ASP A 99 -9.49 1.84 11.05
C ASP A 99 -8.92 0.67 11.85
N PRO A 100 -8.85 0.73 13.19
CA PRO A 100 -8.15 -0.27 14.00
C PRO A 100 -8.82 -1.66 14.02
N THR A 101 -9.75 -1.94 13.08
CA THR A 101 -10.59 -3.15 13.13
C THR A 101 -10.53 -4.04 11.88
N SER A 102 -9.66 -3.77 10.90
CA SER A 102 -9.49 -4.69 9.76
C SER A 102 -8.03 -5.05 9.54
N SER A 103 -7.49 -5.85 10.48
CA SER A 103 -6.45 -6.79 10.10
C SER A 103 -7.08 -7.82 9.16
N GLU A 104 -7.14 -7.49 7.87
CA GLU A 104 -7.40 -8.45 6.78
C GLU A 104 -6.18 -9.39 6.71
N VAL A 105 -6.04 -10.23 7.73
CA VAL A 105 -5.15 -11.38 7.67
C VAL A 105 -5.76 -12.27 6.60
N SER A 106 -5.08 -12.35 5.45
CA SER A 106 -5.51 -13.17 4.31
C SER A 106 -6.03 -14.52 4.82
N PRO A 107 -7.25 -14.95 4.44
CA PRO A 107 -7.81 -16.23 4.88
C PRO A 107 -6.85 -17.40 4.62
N THR A 108 -6.02 -17.28 3.57
CA THR A 108 -4.95 -18.20 3.24
C THR A 108 -3.85 -18.25 4.30
N LEU A 109 -3.41 -17.11 4.84
CA LEU A 109 -2.42 -17.06 5.93
C LEU A 109 -2.99 -17.63 7.22
N ILE A 110 -4.26 -17.35 7.54
CA ILE A 110 -4.94 -17.93 8.71
C ILE A 110 -4.99 -19.44 8.61
N LEU A 111 -5.41 -19.98 7.45
CA LEU A 111 -5.49 -21.43 7.21
C LEU A 111 -4.11 -22.11 7.23
N VAL A 112 -3.07 -21.45 6.73
CA VAL A 112 -1.70 -21.98 6.75
C VAL A 112 -1.16 -22.04 8.19
N VAL A 113 -1.36 -20.99 8.98
CA VAL A 113 -0.86 -20.92 10.37
C VAL A 113 -1.62 -21.88 11.28
N LEU A 114 -2.95 -21.98 11.16
CA LEU A 114 -3.77 -22.86 12.00
C LEU A 114 -3.79 -24.32 11.51
N GLY A 115 -3.53 -24.58 10.23
CA GLY A 115 -3.60 -25.93 9.66
C GLY A 115 -2.22 -26.57 9.51
N VAL A 116 -1.33 -25.94 8.74
CA VAL A 116 -0.09 -26.58 8.27
C VAL A 116 0.97 -26.62 9.37
N VAL A 117 1.20 -25.50 10.06
CA VAL A 117 2.22 -25.39 11.10
C VAL A 117 2.01 -26.39 12.25
N PRO A 118 0.82 -26.53 12.86
CA PRO A 118 0.63 -27.49 13.94
C PRO A 118 0.73 -28.95 13.47
N VAL A 119 0.25 -29.27 12.27
CA VAL A 119 0.41 -30.62 11.70
C VAL A 119 1.88 -30.97 11.48
N CYS A 120 2.68 -30.03 10.95
CA CYS A 120 4.12 -30.21 10.82
C CYS A 120 4.82 -30.41 12.16
N LEU A 121 4.43 -29.65 13.20
CA LEU A 121 4.98 -29.82 14.55
C LEU A 121 4.64 -31.20 15.14
N VAL A 122 3.40 -31.67 14.98
CA VAL A 122 2.99 -33.00 15.46
C VAL A 122 3.80 -34.11 14.77
N ILE A 123 4.00 -34.02 13.45
CA ILE A 123 4.80 -35.00 12.69
C ILE A 123 6.27 -34.98 13.15
N ALA A 124 6.85 -33.80 13.37
CA ALA A 124 8.21 -33.66 13.88
C ALA A 124 8.38 -34.26 15.28
N ILE A 125 7.41 -34.05 16.19
CA ILE A 125 7.43 -34.63 17.54
C ILE A 125 7.29 -36.15 17.47
N MET A 126 6.34 -36.65 16.67
CA MET A 126 6.11 -38.10 16.54
C MET A 126 7.32 -38.82 15.94
N SER A 127 7.94 -38.25 14.91
CA SER A 127 9.18 -38.81 14.34
C SER A 127 10.33 -38.79 15.35
N TYR A 128 10.50 -37.70 16.12
CA TYR A 128 11.51 -37.62 17.17
C TYR A 128 11.30 -38.67 18.28
N VAL A 129 10.07 -38.84 18.77
CA VAL A 129 9.72 -39.83 19.80
C VAL A 129 9.90 -41.26 19.28
N CYS A 130 9.45 -41.55 18.04
CA CYS A 130 9.65 -42.83 17.40
C CYS A 130 11.14 -43.16 17.23
N CYS A 131 11.95 -42.21 16.75
CA CYS A 131 13.39 -42.39 16.61
C CYS A 131 14.10 -42.61 17.95
N ARG A 132 13.70 -41.89 19.02
CA ARG A 132 14.26 -42.11 20.36
C ARG A 132 13.85 -43.45 20.98
N ASN A 133 12.63 -43.91 20.73
CA ASN A 133 12.16 -45.21 21.25
C ASN A 133 12.82 -46.40 20.54
N LYS A 134 13.28 -46.23 19.30
CA LYS A 134 14.09 -47.23 18.58
C LYS A 134 15.57 -47.22 19.00
N ALA A 135 16.02 -46.18 19.70
CA ALA A 135 17.40 -46.00 20.13
C ALA A 135 17.69 -46.51 21.57
N LYS A 136 16.84 -47.39 22.14
CA LYS A 136 17.22 -48.13 23.36
C LYS A 136 18.19 -49.25 22.94
N PRO A 137 19.47 -49.24 23.38
CA PRO A 137 20.43 -50.26 22.97
C PRO A 137 20.08 -51.63 23.59
N PRO A 138 20.18 -52.73 22.82
CA PRO A 138 20.30 -54.06 23.40
C PRO A 138 21.59 -54.13 24.24
N VAL A 139 21.46 -54.72 25.43
CA VAL A 139 22.53 -55.00 26.37
C VAL A 139 23.71 -55.68 25.68
N THR A 140 24.90 -55.08 25.79
CA THR A 140 26.18 -55.66 25.38
C THR A 140 26.58 -56.82 26.31
N PRO A 141 27.07 -57.95 25.78
CA PRO A 141 28.17 -58.66 26.42
C PRO A 141 29.41 -58.66 25.50
N SER A 142 30.42 -57.94 25.99
CA SER A 142 31.86 -58.19 25.93
C SER A 142 32.44 -59.11 24.83
N SER A 143 33.21 -58.46 23.94
CA SER A 143 34.56 -58.82 23.49
C SER A 143 34.79 -60.17 22.77
N GLU A 144 34.74 -60.14 21.43
CA GLU A 144 35.37 -61.15 20.58
C GLU A 144 36.63 -60.57 19.89
N LYS A 145 37.75 -61.26 20.08
CA LYS A 145 39.11 -60.91 19.65
C LYS A 145 39.33 -61.29 18.18
N PRO A 146 40.06 -60.51 17.35
CA PRO A 146 40.28 -60.87 15.95
C PRO A 146 41.23 -62.07 15.77
N PRO A 147 40.99 -62.98 14.80
CA PRO A 147 41.90 -64.10 14.52
C PRO A 147 43.23 -63.65 13.89
N GLN A 148 44.35 -64.20 14.38
CA GLN A 148 45.67 -64.05 13.74
C GLN A 148 45.80 -64.95 12.49
N PRO A 149 46.46 -64.50 11.40
CA PRO A 149 46.69 -65.32 10.22
C PRO A 149 47.91 -66.27 10.36
N PRO A 150 47.96 -67.40 9.63
CA PRO A 150 48.96 -68.45 9.81
C PRO A 150 50.35 -68.09 9.28
N LYS A 151 51.40 -68.51 10.01
CA LYS A 151 52.82 -68.37 9.64
C LYS A 151 53.21 -69.38 8.55
N SER A 152 53.85 -68.90 7.48
CA SER A 152 54.57 -69.72 6.49
C SER A 152 56.07 -69.83 6.87
N PRO A 153 56.72 -70.99 6.73
CA PRO A 153 58.10 -71.21 7.17
C PRO A 153 59.17 -70.66 6.18
N PRO A 154 60.42 -70.42 6.65
CA PRO A 154 61.45 -69.73 5.89
C PRO A 154 62.21 -70.66 4.92
N LYS A 155 62.62 -70.09 3.78
CA LYS A 155 63.48 -70.73 2.77
C LYS A 155 64.95 -70.53 3.17
N VAL A 156 65.66 -71.64 3.36
CA VAL A 156 67.09 -71.71 3.70
C VAL A 156 67.93 -71.55 2.43
N LEU A 157 69.08 -70.87 2.57
CA LEU A 157 70.18 -70.82 1.59
C LEU A 157 71.11 -72.02 1.84
#